data_AF-A0A2D5MNS4-F1
#
_entry.id   AF-A0A2D5MNS4-F1
#
_cell.length_a   1.000
_cell.length_b   1.000
_cell.length_c   1.000
_cell.angle_alpha   90.00
_cell.angle_beta   90.00
_cell.angle_gamma   90.00
#
_symmetry.space_group_name_H-M   'P 1'
#
loop_
_entity.id
_entity.type
_entity.pdbx_description
1 polymer ?
#
loop_
_entity_poly.entity_id
_entity_poly.type
_entity_poly.pdbx_seq_one_letter_code
_entity_poly.pdbx_strand_id
1 'polypeptide(L)' 'MNSSIRIKLSIMMFLQFFIWGAWYVTAPNYLSTIGFEAGDFSWTYSVGPIAGMITPFFVGMVADRFFSAQKVLG' A
#
# COMPACT_ATOMS: atom_id res chain seq x y z
N MET A 1 -18.85 -18.31 -3.62
CA MET A 1 -17.61 -17.96 -2.88
C MET A 1 -17.69 -18.57 -1.49
N ASN A 2 -16.66 -19.30 -1.02
CA ASN A 2 -16.66 -19.94 0.30
C ASN A 2 -16.69 -18.88 1.41
N SER A 3 -17.64 -18.96 2.35
CA SER A 3 -17.79 -18.00 3.45
C SER A 3 -16.52 -17.84 4.30
N SER A 4 -15.74 -18.91 4.48
CA SER A 4 -14.45 -18.84 5.18
C SER A 4 -13.43 -17.96 4.44
N ILE A 5 -13.35 -18.10 3.11
CA ILE A 5 -12.47 -17.28 2.27
C ILE A 5 -12.91 -15.82 2.31
N ARG A 6 -14.23 -15.57 2.22
CA ARG A 6 -14.78 -14.21 2.31
C ARG A 6 -14.36 -13.51 3.61
N ILE A 7 -14.52 -14.18 4.75
CA ILE A 7 -14.16 -13.60 6.06
C ILE A 7 -12.65 -13.31 6.12
N LYS A 8 -11.81 -14.25 5.68
CA LYS A 8 -10.35 -14.06 5.66
C LYS A 8 -9.94 -12.87 4.79
N LEU A 9 -10.48 -12.74 3.59
CA LEU A 9 -10.20 -11.61 2.70
C LEU A 9 -10.75 -10.29 3.23
N SER A 10 -11.93 -10.28 3.86
CA SER A 10 -12.47 -9.09 4.52
C SER A 10 -11.57 -8.61 5.67
N ILE A 11 -11.06 -9.52 6.50
CA ILE A 11 -10.12 -9.17 7.58
C ILE A 11 -8.80 -8.66 6.99
N MET A 12 -8.26 -9.33 5.96
CA MET A 12 -7.05 -8.87 5.26
C MET A 12 -7.22 -7.44 4.76
N MET A 13 -8.32 -7.15 4.05
CA MET A 13 -8.56 -5.81 3.51
C MET A 13 -8.81 -4.77 4.60
N PHE A 14 -9.50 -5.14 5.68
CA PHE A 14 -9.65 -4.26 6.84
C PHE A 14 -8.29 -3.89 7.42
N LEU A 15 -7.43 -4.88 7.70
CA LEU A 15 -6.10 -4.65 8.27
C LEU A 15 -5.23 -3.80 7.33
N GLN A 16 -5.31 -4.05 6.02
CA GLN A 16 -4.61 -3.25 5.01
C GLN A 16 -4.95 -1.76 5.15
N PHE A 17 -6.23 -1.39 5.15
CA PHE A 17 -6.62 0.02 5.24
C PHE A 17 -6.48 0.59 6.65
N PHE A 18 -6.69 -0.24 7.69
CA PHE A 18 -6.53 0.17 9.08
C PHE A 18 -5.10 0.60 9.37
N ILE A 19 -4.10 -0.17 8.95
CA ILE A 19 -2.69 0.18 9.14
C ILE A 19 -2.39 1.49 8.43
N TRP A 20 -2.79 1.64 7.16
CA TRP A 20 -2.63 2.90 6.42
C TRP A 20 -3.26 4.08 7.17
N GLY A 21 -4.50 3.96 7.63
CA GLY A 21 -5.18 5.01 8.39
C GLY A 21 -4.47 5.36 9.71
N ALA A 22 -3.91 4.36 10.40
CA ALA A 22 -3.28 4.54 11.70
C ALA A 22 -1.99 5.38 11.62
N TRP A 23 -1.13 5.13 10.63
CA TRP A 23 0.17 5.83 10.53
C TRP A 23 0.16 6.99 9.53
N TYR A 24 -0.56 6.90 8.41
CA TYR A 24 -0.46 7.89 7.33
C TYR A 24 -0.97 9.27 7.75
N VAL A 25 -1.97 9.34 8.64
CA VAL A 25 -2.55 10.60 9.14
C VAL A 25 -1.77 11.15 10.34
N THR A 26 -1.12 10.28 11.13
CA THR A 26 -0.41 10.66 12.36
C THR A 26 1.07 10.93 12.14
N ALA A 27 1.65 10.43 11.05
CA ALA A 27 3.05 10.61 10.70
C ALA A 27 3.52 12.08 10.64
N PRO A 28 2.79 13.06 10.06
CA PRO A 28 3.26 14.45 10.02
C PRO A 28 3.37 15.05 11.42
N ASN A 29 2.44 14.70 12.30
CA ASN A 29 2.44 15.16 13.68
C ASN A 29 3.70 14.69 14.40
N TYR A 30 4.08 13.42 14.24
CA TYR A 30 5.32 12.90 14.84
C TYR A 30 6.57 13.48 14.17
N LEU A 31 6.62 13.49 12.84
CA LEU A 31 7.78 13.95 12.08
C LEU A 31 8.10 15.44 12.36
N SER A 32 7.06 16.27 12.59
CA SER A 32 7.28 17.67 13.00
C SER A 32 8.03 17.82 14.32
N THR A 33 7.93 16.83 15.23
CA THR A 33 8.65 16.86 16.52
C THR A 33 10.15 16.57 16.39
N ILE A 34 10.57 15.94 15.29
CA ILE A 34 11.97 15.60 15.02
C ILE A 34 12.61 16.53 13.96
N GLY A 35 11.98 17.66 13.67
CA GLY A 35 12.53 18.72 12.82
C GLY A 35 12.21 18.63 11.33
N PHE A 36 11.23 17.83 10.92
CA PHE A 36 10.74 17.85 9.54
C PHE A 36 9.86 19.07 9.29
N GLU A 37 10.04 19.69 8.12
CA GLU A 37 9.28 20.86 7.69
C GLU A 37 8.19 20.51 6.66
N ALA A 38 7.35 21.49 6.32
CA ALA A 38 6.27 21.30 5.33
C ALA A 38 6.76 20.83 3.95
N GLY A 39 7.98 21.23 3.57
CA GLY A 39 8.63 20.77 2.34
C GLY A 39 8.94 19.26 2.37
N ASP A 40 9.37 18.74 3.52
CA ASP A 40 9.73 17.32 3.68
C ASP A 40 8.50 16.43 3.69
N PHE A 41 7.39 16.90 4.28
CA PHE A 41 6.10 16.20 4.18
C PHE A 41 5.67 16.08 2.73
N SER A 42 5.76 17.17 1.96
CA SER A 42 5.37 17.18 0.55
C SER A 42 6.11 16.10 -0.25
N TRP A 43 7.42 15.96 -0.04
CA TRP A 43 8.20 14.90 -0.68
C TRP A 43 7.82 13.51 -0.18
N THR A 44 7.72 13.32 1.14
CA THR A 44 7.39 12.03 1.76
C THR A 44 6.05 11.47 1.24
N TYR A 45 5.05 12.33 1.08
CA TYR A 45 3.73 11.95 0.59
C TYR A 45 3.64 11.84 -0.95
N SER A 46 4.54 12.50 -1.68
CA SER A 46 4.61 12.42 -3.15
C SER A 46 5.32 11.15 -3.65
N VAL A 47 6.20 10.56 -2.83
CA VAL A 47 6.89 9.30 -3.19
C VAL A 47 5.90 8.16 -3.43
N GLY A 48 4.79 8.10 -2.70
CA GLY A 48 3.76 7.08 -2.88
C GLY A 48 3.18 7.05 -4.31
N PRO A 49 2.60 8.14 -4.81
CA PRO A 49 2.13 8.25 -6.19
C PRO A 49 3.23 8.00 -7.24
N ILE A 50 4.45 8.51 -7.02
CA ILE A 50 5.59 8.30 -7.94
C ILE A 50 5.94 6.81 -8.01
N ALA A 51 6.06 6.15 -6.85
CA ALA A 51 6.26 4.71 -6.78
C ALA A 51 5.09 3.96 -7.42
N GLY A 52 3.84 4.42 -7.24
CA GLY A 52 2.65 3.85 -7.86
C GLY A 52 2.66 3.91 -9.39
N MET A 53 3.27 4.94 -10.00
CA MET A 53 3.47 5.00 -11.45
C MET A 53 4.55 4.03 -11.93
N ILE A 54 5.61 3.83 -11.14
CA ILE A 54 6.77 3.01 -11.53
C ILE A 54 6.54 1.51 -11.24
N THR A 55 5.84 1.19 -10.15
CA THR A 55 5.65 -0.17 -9.64
C THR A 55 5.02 -1.14 -10.66
N PRO A 56 3.96 -0.78 -11.42
CA PRO A 56 3.35 -1.67 -12.40
C PRO A 56 4.33 -2.13 -13.48
N PHE A 57 5.32 -1.31 -13.84
CA PHE A 57 6.32 -1.69 -14.82
C PHE A 57 7.17 -2.84 -14.28
N PHE A 58 7.65 -2.78 -13.04
CA PHE A 58 8.57 -3.80 -12.52
C PHE A 58 7.84 -4.94 -11.82
N VAL A 59 7.00 -4.63 -10.84
CA VAL A 59 6.28 -5.62 -10.03
C VAL A 59 5.17 -6.29 -10.83
N GLY A 60 4.50 -5.57 -11.73
CA GLY A 60 3.52 -6.16 -12.65
C GLY A 60 4.17 -7.18 -13.59
N MET A 61 5.28 -6.80 -14.25
CA MET A 61 6.04 -7.73 -15.09
C MET A 61 6.54 -8.97 -14.33
N VAL A 62 6.98 -8.80 -13.07
CA VAL A 62 7.39 -9.92 -12.22
C VAL A 62 6.18 -10.78 -11.82
N ALA A 63 5.07 -10.18 -11.42
CA ALA A 63 3.85 -10.90 -11.06
C ALA A 63 3.35 -11.76 -12.23
N ASP A 64 3.30 -11.19 -13.44
CA ASP A 64 2.84 -11.87 -14.65
C ASP A 64 3.82 -12.97 -15.12
N ARG A 65 5.12 -12.81 -14.85
CA ARG A 65 6.15 -13.79 -15.23
C ARG A 65 6.23 -14.97 -14.28
N PHE A 66 6.02 -14.77 -12.98
CA PHE A 66 6.20 -15.81 -11.95
C PHE A 66 4.89 -16.44 -11.48
N PHE A 67 3.74 -15.82 -11.75
CA PHE A 67 2.44 -16.38 -11.43
C PHE A 67 1.60 -16.47 -12.70
N SER A 68 1.26 -17.70 -13.12
CA SER A 68 0.33 -17.91 -14.23
C SER A 68 -0.99 -17.21 -13.92
N ALA A 69 -1.50 -16.39 -14.85
CA ALA A 69 -2.74 -15.63 -14.67
C ALA A 69 -3.93 -16.48 -14.17
N GLN A 70 -4.01 -17.76 -14.57
CA GLN A 70 -5.01 -18.73 -14.11
C GLN A 70 -4.95 -19.08 -12.60
N LYS A 71 -3.79 -18.92 -11.94
CA LYS A 71 -3.62 -19.17 -10.50
C LYS A 71 -3.84 -17.92 -9.64
N VAL A 72 -3.81 -16.74 -10.24
CA VAL A 72 -3.98 -15.44 -9.55
C VAL A 72 -5.41 -14.91 -9.70
N LEU A 73 -6.04 -15.16 -10.85
CA LEU A 73 -7.42 -14.77 -11.15
C LEU A 73 -8.44 -15.91 -10.91
N GLY A 74 -7.98 -17.07 -10.45
CA GLY A 74 -8.81 -18.25 -10.13
C GLY A 74 -9.47 -18.17 -8.76
#